data_AF-S4PUV1-F1
#
_entry.id   AF-S4PUV1-F1
#
_cell.length_a   1.000
_cell.length_b   1.000
_cell.length_c   1.000
_cell.angle_alpha   90.00
_cell.angle_beta   90.00
_cell.angle_gamma   90.00
#
_symmetry.space_group_name_H-M   'P 1'
#
loop_
_entity.id
_entity.type
_entity.pdbx_description
1 polymer ?
#
loop_
_entity_poly.entity_id
_entity_poly.type
_entity_poly.pdbx_seq_one_letter_code
_entity_poly.pdbx_strand_id
1 'polypeptide(L)'
;MKWWLLEDRPYWWVRETTFYSDSMRPWLMQTSQTCETGPGSPSGHSLTAASLFMLFLTWAAHVCNDRKWNMLYWKLVLYPLGCVTLVSVMVARMYVAAHFPHQCLFGCLLGLFIVPVMCVYVTDPFIWQYGKYRTMPVKRAVAWHVLYAALAVLSCVA
;
A
#
# COMPACT_ATOMS: atom_id res chain seq x y z
N MET A 1 1.75 -9.71 -9.48
CA MET A 1 1.24 -8.43 -10.01
C MET A 1 2.18 -7.77 -10.99
N LYS A 2 3.43 -7.44 -10.61
CA LYS A 2 4.42 -6.81 -11.50
C LYS A 2 4.53 -7.45 -12.89
N TRP A 3 4.76 -8.75 -12.93
CA TRP A 3 4.91 -9.52 -14.17
C TRP A 3 3.61 -9.78 -14.93
N TRP A 4 2.46 -9.38 -14.38
CA TRP A 4 1.16 -9.48 -15.07
C TRP A 4 0.78 -8.16 -15.73
N LEU A 5 1.13 -7.02 -15.10
CA LEU A 5 0.81 -5.69 -15.63
C LEU A 5 1.85 -5.21 -16.65
N LEU A 6 3.11 -5.65 -16.52
CA LEU A 6 4.19 -5.39 -17.48
C LEU A 6 4.34 -3.91 -17.88
N GLU A 7 4.06 -3.00 -16.94
CA GLU A 7 4.07 -1.57 -17.22
C GLU A 7 5.50 -0.99 -17.24
N ASP A 8 5.74 -0.02 -18.11
CA ASP A 8 7.04 0.62 -18.29
C ASP A 8 7.42 1.54 -17.12
N ARG A 9 8.70 1.91 -17.08
CA ARG A 9 9.24 2.91 -16.14
C ARG A 9 9.54 4.21 -16.88
N PRO A 10 9.35 5.37 -16.23
CA PRO A 10 9.61 6.67 -16.86
C PRO A 10 11.02 6.78 -17.47
N TYR A 11 12.04 6.23 -16.79
CA TYR A 11 13.42 6.26 -17.29
C TYR A 11 13.61 5.63 -18.67
N TRP A 12 13.02 4.45 -18.90
CA TRP A 12 13.10 3.74 -20.18
C TRP A 12 12.09 4.32 -21.18
N TRP A 13 10.87 4.58 -20.73
CA TRP A 13 9.77 5.10 -21.53
C TRP A 13 10.12 6.40 -22.26
N VAL A 14 10.86 7.32 -21.62
CA VAL A 14 11.30 8.59 -22.24
C VAL A 14 12.14 8.37 -23.50
N ARG A 15 12.89 7.27 -23.59
CA ARG A 15 13.74 6.95 -24.75
C ARG A 15 12.97 6.27 -25.89
N GLU A 16 11.84 5.65 -25.57
CA GLU A 16 11.06 4.85 -26.52
C GLU A 16 9.82 5.59 -27.03
N THR A 17 9.32 6.56 -26.26
CA THR A 17 8.13 7.34 -26.62
C THR A 17 8.37 8.24 -27.84
N THR A 18 7.35 8.32 -28.69
CA THR A 18 7.27 9.26 -29.82
C THR A 18 6.79 10.65 -29.40
N PHE A 19 6.42 10.82 -28.12
CA PHE A 19 5.91 12.08 -27.58
C PHE A 19 6.95 13.21 -27.62
N TYR A 20 8.24 12.89 -27.44
CA TYR A 20 9.33 13.85 -27.55
C TYR A 20 10.03 13.71 -28.90
N SER A 21 10.25 14.83 -29.58
CA SER A 21 11.19 14.88 -30.70
C SER A 21 12.62 14.70 -30.19
N ASP A 22 13.53 14.19 -31.05
CA ASP A 22 14.92 13.89 -30.65
C ASP A 22 15.66 15.10 -30.06
N SER A 23 15.30 16.32 -30.48
CA SER A 23 15.88 17.57 -29.97
C SER A 23 15.29 18.05 -28.63
N MET A 24 14.11 17.58 -28.24
CA MET A 24 13.41 18.00 -27.02
C MET A 24 13.36 16.89 -25.95
N ARG A 25 13.98 15.74 -26.20
CA ARG A 25 13.96 14.62 -25.28
C ARG A 25 14.74 14.96 -23.99
N PRO A 26 14.13 14.84 -22.80
CA PRO A 26 14.80 15.19 -21.56
C PRO A 26 15.96 14.24 -21.28
N TRP A 27 17.10 14.80 -20.87
CA TRP A 27 18.28 14.02 -20.48
C TRP A 27 18.13 13.53 -19.05
N LEU A 28 18.06 12.21 -18.87
CA LEU A 28 17.91 11.57 -17.57
C LEU A 28 19.25 11.00 -17.11
N MET A 29 19.64 11.32 -15.88
CA MET A 29 20.84 10.77 -15.24
C MET A 29 20.58 9.32 -14.80
N GLN A 30 21.43 8.40 -15.25
CA GLN A 30 21.39 7.02 -14.78
C GLN A 30 22.02 6.92 -13.38
N THR A 31 21.27 6.38 -12.43
CA THR A 31 21.73 6.07 -11.08
C THR A 31 21.54 4.57 -10.79
N SER A 32 22.16 4.05 -9.73
CA SER A 32 21.93 2.65 -9.31
C SER A 32 20.45 2.34 -9.05
N GLN A 33 19.68 3.34 -8.61
CA GLN A 33 18.24 3.25 -8.35
C GLN A 33 17.40 3.20 -9.65
N THR A 34 17.92 3.68 -10.78
CA THR A 34 17.24 3.58 -12.09
C THR A 34 17.43 2.22 -12.77
N CYS A 35 18.39 1.40 -12.31
CA CYS A 35 18.74 0.10 -12.91
C CYS A 35 17.77 -1.05 -12.52
N GLU A 36 16.55 -0.74 -12.10
CA GLU A 36 15.56 -1.79 -11.82
C GLU A 36 15.11 -2.47 -13.12
N THR A 37 15.41 -3.77 -13.26
CA THR A 37 15.15 -4.56 -14.47
C THR A 37 13.73 -5.14 -14.57
N GLY A 38 12.95 -5.04 -13.49
CA GLY A 38 11.56 -5.53 -13.47
C GLY A 38 10.54 -4.44 -13.83
N PRO A 39 9.31 -4.82 -14.23
CA PRO A 39 8.25 -3.89 -14.59
C PRO A 39 7.87 -2.93 -13.46
N GLY A 40 7.37 -1.76 -13.85
CA GLY A 40 7.15 -0.60 -12.98
C GLY A 40 5.96 -0.72 -12.04
N SER A 41 4.89 -1.42 -12.42
CA SER A 41 3.62 -1.37 -11.70
C SER A 41 3.26 -2.68 -10.99
N PRO A 42 2.83 -2.68 -9.72
CA PRO A 42 2.75 -1.55 -8.79
C PRO A 42 4.10 -1.18 -8.16
N SER A 43 4.20 0.02 -7.59
CA SER A 43 5.38 0.43 -6.83
C SER A 43 5.52 -0.35 -5.52
N GLY A 44 6.53 -1.23 -5.44
CA GLY A 44 6.80 -2.04 -4.26
C GLY A 44 7.24 -1.23 -3.04
N HIS A 45 7.82 -0.04 -3.23
CA HIS A 45 8.20 0.87 -2.14
C HIS A 45 6.99 1.66 -1.59
N SER A 46 5.97 1.91 -2.41
CA SER A 46 4.74 2.63 -1.98
C SER A 46 3.73 1.69 -1.30
N LEU A 47 3.56 0.48 -1.84
CA LEU A 47 3.22 -0.72 -1.02
C LEU A 47 4.36 -0.89 0.01
N THR A 48 4.46 -1.82 0.93
CA THR A 48 5.55 -1.82 1.95
C THR A 48 5.54 -0.58 2.86
N ALA A 49 5.87 0.65 2.42
CA ALA A 49 5.73 1.86 3.25
C ALA A 49 4.28 2.01 3.75
N ALA A 50 3.28 1.91 2.87
CA ALA A 50 1.87 1.95 3.27
C ALA A 50 1.49 0.79 4.21
N SER A 51 2.02 -0.41 3.96
CA SER A 51 1.74 -1.58 4.79
C SER A 51 2.39 -1.48 6.17
N LEU A 52 3.65 -1.06 6.26
CA LEU A 52 4.35 -0.83 7.53
C LEU A 52 3.67 0.26 8.33
N PHE A 53 3.24 1.34 7.68
CA PHE A 53 2.48 2.39 8.33
C PHE A 53 1.15 1.87 8.90
N MET A 54 0.38 1.11 8.12
CA MET A 54 -0.86 0.50 8.61
C MET A 54 -0.65 -0.49 9.75
N LEU A 55 0.39 -1.33 9.68
CA LEU A 55 0.75 -2.25 10.76
C LEU A 55 1.11 -1.47 12.03
N PHE A 56 1.84 -0.37 11.89
CA PHE A 56 2.19 0.47 13.02
C PHE A 56 0.96 1.17 13.62
N LEU A 57 0.03 1.65 12.77
CA LEU A 57 -1.23 2.23 13.23
C LEU A 57 -2.10 1.22 13.99
N THR A 58 -2.27 0.00 13.46
CA THR A 58 -3.09 -1.03 14.13
C THR A 58 -2.45 -1.47 15.44
N TRP A 59 -1.13 -1.62 15.48
CA TRP A 59 -0.39 -1.90 16.71
C TRP A 59 -0.50 -0.77 17.73
N ALA A 60 -0.29 0.48 17.33
CA ALA A 60 -0.42 1.64 18.21
C ALA A 60 -1.84 1.78 18.76
N ALA A 61 -2.85 1.54 17.93
CA ALA A 61 -4.26 1.54 18.34
C ALA A 61 -4.52 0.47 19.41
N HIS A 62 -4.00 -0.75 19.21
CA HIS A 62 -4.14 -1.84 20.18
C HIS A 62 -3.50 -1.48 21.53
N VAL A 63 -2.25 -1.01 21.53
CA VAL A 63 -1.53 -0.61 22.75
C VAL A 63 -2.22 0.55 23.48
N CYS A 64 -2.68 1.57 22.74
CA CYS A 64 -3.35 2.72 23.34
C CYS A 64 -4.71 2.34 23.95
N ASN A 65 -5.45 1.44 23.30
CA ASN A 65 -6.72 0.93 23.80
C ASN A 65 -6.54 0.13 25.10
N ASP A 66 -5.55 -0.76 25.14
CA ASP A 66 -5.25 -1.56 26.34
C ASP A 66 -4.82 -0.70 27.54
N ARG A 67 -4.08 0.39 27.27
CA ARG A 67 -3.60 1.30 28.31
C ARG A 67 -4.59 2.41 28.69
N LYS A 68 -5.79 2.44 28.08
CA LYS A 68 -6.81 3.51 28.22
C LYS A 68 -6.26 4.92 28.00
N TRP A 69 -5.25 5.06 27.14
CA TRP A 69 -4.66 6.37 26.88
C TRP A 69 -5.63 7.20 26.02
N ASN A 70 -5.81 8.48 26.35
CA ASN A 70 -6.72 9.36 25.62
C ASN A 70 -6.44 9.31 24.11
N MET A 71 -7.46 8.87 23.36
CA MET A 71 -7.37 8.36 21.99
C MET A 71 -7.00 9.40 20.92
N LEU A 72 -6.91 10.69 21.26
CA LEU A 72 -6.78 11.75 20.27
C LEU A 72 -5.32 12.16 19.99
N TYR A 73 -4.46 12.26 21.00
CA TYR A 73 -3.11 12.80 20.84
C TYR A 73 -2.20 11.91 19.99
N TRP A 74 -2.23 10.60 20.19
CA TRP A 74 -1.42 9.67 19.41
C TRP A 74 -1.85 9.66 17.94
N LYS A 75 -3.16 9.73 17.66
CA LYS A 75 -3.71 9.85 16.31
C LYS A 75 -3.21 11.13 15.65
N LEU A 76 -3.35 12.27 16.33
CA LEU A 76 -2.90 13.58 15.83
C LEU A 76 -1.41 13.62 15.46
N VAL A 77 -0.57 12.77 16.05
CA VAL A 77 0.85 12.69 15.71
C VAL A 77 1.12 11.65 14.62
N LEU A 78 0.56 10.44 14.74
CA LEU A 78 0.89 9.33 13.85
C LEU A 78 0.29 9.46 12.44
N TYR A 79 -0.93 9.98 12.31
CA TYR A 79 -1.53 10.18 10.99
C TYR A 79 -0.73 11.16 10.11
N PRO A 80 -0.43 12.40 10.54
CA PRO A 80 0.34 13.31 9.69
C PRO A 80 1.77 12.82 9.46
N LEU A 81 2.42 12.20 10.45
CA LEU A 81 3.75 11.62 10.27
C LEU A 81 3.73 10.51 9.20
N GLY A 82 2.72 9.64 9.23
CA GLY A 82 2.50 8.63 8.20
C GLY A 82 2.24 9.22 6.83
N CYS A 83 1.36 10.21 6.72
CA CYS A 83 1.09 10.90 5.46
C CYS A 83 2.36 11.52 4.88
N VAL A 84 3.15 12.22 5.69
CA VAL A 84 4.42 12.84 5.26
C VAL A 84 5.41 11.78 4.79
N THR A 85 5.57 10.68 5.52
CA THR A 85 6.49 9.60 5.11
C THR A 85 6.04 8.91 3.82
N LEU A 86 4.75 8.64 3.65
CA LEU A 86 4.21 8.05 2.41
C LEU A 86 4.38 8.97 1.20
N VAL A 87 4.03 10.25 1.35
CA VAL A 87 4.21 11.25 0.29
C VAL A 87 5.70 11.40 -0.05
N SER A 88 6.57 11.45 0.97
CA SER A 88 8.02 11.53 0.77
C SER A 88 8.55 10.34 -0.04
N VAL A 89 8.14 9.11 0.28
CA VAL A 89 8.52 7.91 -0.48
C VAL A 89 8.02 8.00 -1.91
N MET A 90 6.75 8.37 -2.14
CA MET A 90 6.20 8.50 -3.49
C MET A 90 6.97 9.54 -4.32
N VAL A 91 7.25 10.71 -3.74
CA VAL A 91 8.04 11.78 -4.38
C VAL A 91 9.46 11.33 -4.70
N ALA A 92 10.13 10.63 -3.78
CA ALA A 92 11.47 10.12 -4.01
C ALA A 92 11.53 9.17 -5.22
N ARG A 93 10.50 8.32 -5.40
CA ARG A 93 10.42 7.38 -6.52
C ARG A 93 10.11 8.06 -7.86
N MET A 94 9.34 9.15 -7.83
CA MET A 94 9.09 10.00 -9.00
C MET A 94 10.33 10.82 -9.39
N TYR A 95 11.05 11.37 -8.40
CA TYR A 95 12.27 12.16 -8.61
C TYR A 95 13.35 11.38 -9.35
N VAL A 96 13.51 10.10 -9.03
CA VAL A 96 14.47 9.21 -9.68
C VAL A 96 13.94 8.64 -11.01
N ALA A 97 12.76 9.07 -11.47
CA ALA A 97 12.10 8.57 -12.69
C ALA A 97 11.90 7.04 -12.68
N ALA A 98 11.78 6.43 -11.49
CA ALA A 98 11.64 4.98 -11.33
C ALA A 98 10.18 4.50 -11.47
N HIS A 99 9.21 5.38 -11.20
CA HIS A 99 7.77 5.10 -11.23
C HIS A 99 6.95 6.31 -11.68
N PHE A 100 5.84 6.05 -12.36
CA PHE A 100 4.83 7.08 -12.62
C PHE A 100 3.94 7.33 -11.38
N PRO A 101 3.28 8.50 -11.27
CA PRO A 101 2.45 8.85 -10.12
C PRO A 101 1.33 7.82 -9.84
N HIS A 102 0.68 7.30 -10.88
CA HIS A 102 -0.39 6.32 -10.73
C HIS A 102 0.11 4.96 -10.24
N GLN A 103 1.33 4.54 -10.63
CA GLN A 103 1.95 3.30 -10.13
C GLN A 103 2.26 3.37 -8.63
N CYS A 104 2.69 4.55 -8.16
CA CYS A 104 2.91 4.84 -6.75
C CYS A 104 1.59 4.86 -5.97
N LEU A 105 0.56 5.53 -6.50
CA LEU A 105 -0.76 5.58 -5.87
C LEU A 105 -1.40 4.20 -5.77
N PHE A 106 -1.35 3.41 -6.85
CA PHE A 106 -1.89 2.05 -6.86
C PHE A 106 -1.14 1.14 -5.86
N GLY A 107 0.20 1.25 -5.78
CA GLY A 107 0.98 0.55 -4.77
C GLY A 107 0.60 0.94 -3.33
N CYS A 108 0.41 2.24 -3.08
CA CYS A 108 -0.03 2.75 -1.78
C CYS A 108 -1.40 2.18 -1.38
N LEU A 109 -2.40 2.25 -2.27
CA LEU A 109 -3.74 1.70 -2.02
C LEU A 109 -3.71 0.20 -1.73
N LEU A 110 -2.94 -0.57 -2.51
CA LEU A 110 -2.74 -2.00 -2.24
C LEU A 110 -2.11 -2.24 -0.87
N GLY A 111 -1.12 -1.43 -0.49
CA GLY A 111 -0.45 -1.52 0.80
C GLY A 111 -1.35 -1.18 2.00
N LEU A 112 -2.25 -0.20 1.83
CA LEU A 112 -3.25 0.15 2.85
C LEU A 112 -4.30 -0.95 3.03
N PHE A 113 -4.65 -1.65 1.95
CA PHE A 113 -5.68 -2.70 1.96
C PHE A 113 -5.16 -4.05 2.47
N ILE A 114 -3.93 -4.43 2.10
CA ILE A 114 -3.41 -5.78 2.41
C ILE A 114 -3.30 -6.05 3.91
N VAL A 115 -2.98 -5.03 4.71
CA VAL A 115 -2.75 -5.21 6.15
C VAL A 115 -4.05 -5.54 6.90
N PRO A 116 -5.13 -4.76 6.79
CA PRO A 116 -6.43 -5.12 7.37
C PRO A 116 -6.92 -6.51 6.93
N VAL A 117 -6.74 -6.86 5.65
CA VAL A 117 -7.11 -8.19 5.14
C VAL A 117 -6.31 -9.29 5.82
N MET A 118 -5.00 -9.12 5.97
CA MET A 118 -4.15 -10.10 6.65
C MET A 118 -4.47 -10.20 8.14
N CYS A 119 -4.74 -9.08 8.82
CA CYS A 119 -5.16 -9.09 10.21
C CYS A 119 -6.49 -9.86 10.39
N VAL A 120 -7.49 -9.60 9.55
CA VAL A 120 -8.76 -10.35 9.57
C VAL A 120 -8.50 -11.82 9.32
N TYR A 121 -7.75 -12.17 8.26
CA TYR A 121 -7.40 -13.55 7.91
C TYR A 121 -6.77 -14.32 9.08
N VAL A 122 -5.81 -13.71 9.79
CA VAL A 122 -5.14 -14.34 10.94
C VAL A 122 -6.11 -14.55 12.10
N THR A 123 -7.01 -13.60 12.35
CA THR A 123 -7.97 -13.68 13.46
C THR A 123 -9.24 -14.48 13.16
N ASP A 124 -9.41 -14.98 11.93
CA ASP A 124 -10.69 -15.46 11.48
C ASP A 124 -11.05 -16.88 11.99
N PRO A 125 -12.12 -17.03 12.79
CA PRO A 125 -12.50 -18.33 13.34
C PRO A 125 -13.09 -19.30 12.30
N PHE A 126 -13.61 -18.80 11.17
CA PHE A 126 -14.12 -19.63 10.08
C PHE A 126 -12.98 -20.31 9.32
N ILE A 127 -11.91 -19.57 9.01
CA ILE A 127 -10.71 -20.09 8.34
C ILE A 127 -10.00 -21.14 9.19
N TRP A 128 -9.82 -20.85 10.47
CA TRP A 128 -9.16 -21.76 11.41
C TRP A 128 -10.10 -22.84 12.01
N GLN A 129 -11.36 -22.89 11.56
CA GLN A 129 -12.37 -23.89 11.94
C GLN A 129 -12.62 -24.04 13.44
N TYR A 130 -12.54 -22.95 14.20
CA TYR A 130 -12.82 -22.96 15.64
C TYR A 130 -14.24 -22.44 15.94
N GLY A 131 -14.93 -23.10 16.89
CA GLY A 131 -16.24 -22.68 17.40
C GLY A 131 -17.44 -22.91 16.46
N LYS A 132 -18.49 -22.11 16.63
CA LYS A 132 -19.77 -22.22 15.88
C LYS A 132 -19.65 -21.90 14.38
N TYR A 133 -18.52 -21.35 13.94
CA TYR A 133 -18.28 -20.94 12.56
C TYR A 133 -17.92 -22.11 11.64
N ARG A 134 -17.58 -23.29 12.18
CA ARG A 134 -17.26 -24.50 11.39
C ARG A 134 -18.37 -24.93 10.43
N THR A 135 -19.63 -24.66 10.76
CA THR A 135 -20.81 -25.07 9.97
C THR A 135 -21.39 -23.93 9.12
N MET A 136 -20.75 -22.75 9.08
CA MET A 136 -21.24 -21.66 8.25
C MET A 136 -21.11 -21.98 6.75
N PRO A 137 -22.11 -21.60 5.93
CA PRO A 137 -22.00 -21.75 4.49
C PRO A 137 -20.96 -20.77 3.92
N VAL A 138 -20.09 -21.26 3.04
CA VAL A 138 -18.94 -20.54 2.46
C VAL A 138 -19.32 -19.17 1.87
N LYS A 139 -20.46 -19.07 1.18
CA LYS A 139 -20.95 -17.81 0.60
C LYS A 139 -21.17 -16.71 1.66
N ARG A 140 -21.66 -17.08 2.85
CA ARG A 140 -21.87 -16.12 3.95
C ARG A 140 -20.54 -15.73 4.60
N ALA A 141 -19.60 -16.66 4.73
CA ALA A 141 -18.28 -16.36 5.26
C ALA A 141 -17.52 -15.37 4.37
N VAL A 142 -17.51 -15.59 3.05
CA VAL A 142 -16.87 -14.67 2.10
C VAL A 142 -17.48 -13.26 2.16
N ALA A 143 -18.81 -13.15 2.18
CA ALA A 143 -19.47 -11.85 2.29
C ALA A 143 -19.11 -11.14 3.60
N TRP A 144 -19.03 -11.89 4.71
CA TRP A 144 -18.64 -11.38 6.02
C TRP A 144 -17.19 -10.87 6.03
N HIS A 145 -16.25 -11.63 5.46
CA HIS A 145 -14.84 -11.24 5.39
C HIS A 145 -14.62 -9.97 4.59
N VAL A 146 -15.28 -9.85 3.43
CA VAL A 146 -15.19 -8.66 2.57
C VAL A 146 -15.75 -7.43 3.30
N LEU A 147 -16.89 -7.58 3.99
CA LEU A 147 -17.48 -6.52 4.79
C LEU A 147 -16.54 -6.06 5.91
N TYR A 148 -15.98 -6.99 6.68
CA TYR A 148 -15.07 -6.67 7.79
C TYR A 148 -13.77 -6.02 7.32
N ALA A 149 -13.20 -6.47 6.21
CA ALA A 149 -12.02 -5.84 5.63
C ALA A 149 -12.31 -4.38 5.23
N ALA A 150 -13.46 -4.11 4.60
CA ALA A 150 -13.87 -2.75 4.25
C ALA A 150 -14.10 -1.87 5.48
N LEU A 151 -14.77 -2.40 6.51
CA LEU A 151 -15.01 -1.69 7.77
C LEU A 151 -13.71 -1.41 8.54
N ALA A 152 -12.76 -2.35 8.54
CA ALA A 152 -11.46 -2.18 9.19
C ALA A 152 -10.62 -1.09 8.51
N VAL A 153 -10.69 -0.99 7.18
CA VAL A 153 -10.06 0.12 6.44
C VAL A 153 -10.71 1.44 6.82
N LEU A 154 -12.04 1.51 6.87
CA LEU A 154 -12.77 2.74 7.23
C LEU A 154 -12.48 3.18 8.68
N SER A 155 -12.43 2.25 9.63
CA SER A 155 -12.16 2.56 11.04
C SER A 155 -10.72 2.98 11.30
N CYS A 156 -9.77 2.54 10.47
CA CYS A 156 -8.39 3.01 10.53
C CYS A 156 -8.22 4.40 9.92
N VAL A 157 -9.18 4.89 9.13
CA VAL A 157 -9.15 6.24 8.52
C VAL A 157 -9.93 7.27 9.36
N ALA A 158 -10.78 6.82 10.29
CA ALA A 158 -11.61 7.65 11.17
C ALA A 158 -11.04 7.82 12.61
#